data_AF-A0A1I7Z1C0-F1
#
_entry.id   AF-A0A1I7Z1C0-F1
#
_cell.length_a   1.000
_cell.length_b   1.000
_cell.length_c   1.000
_cell.angle_alpha   90.00
_cell.angle_beta   90.00
_cell.angle_gamma   90.00
#
_symmetry.space_group_name_H-M   'P 1'
#
loop_
_entity.id
_entity.type
_entity.pdbx_description
1 polymer ?
#
loop_
_entity_poly.entity_id
_entity_poly.type
_entity_poly.pdbx_seq_one_letter_code
_entity_poly.pdbx_strand_id
1 'polypeptide(L)'
;MEFIRRDVAYGTSYEPLFRRNLLATLPGLSFTSLDRNPFADFKMVPEARLQKPEFKSKFQVPSVTFINQCTHPKEALEDWQRLKKNEMGDGFDQWNRDRFNVGSRTHKEIEKIMIKFYEIGDIEETDEEIIARITAPNQMIQDSVHSCMRSILPFLRDKLGYHLDTRMEKNVVHNGLFYNGRFDAICSLGDEGLMLVDWKTVSPEASQAGVDDAAMYGYRSQLAAYVGAINADPNFEDIEVIKKAADVMIYEDGRPAQMVLYEGDELQKYWDEWLEKLNKYWWTMGNSRSRVVQFRDSPFKKST
;
A
#
# COMPACT_ATOMS: atom_id res chain seq x y z
N MET A 1 4.21 -29.97 -13.98
CA MET A 1 3.69 -29.73 -12.61
C MET A 1 2.37 -28.99 -12.75
N GLU A 2 1.28 -29.54 -12.24
CA GLU A 2 -0.02 -28.87 -12.28
C GLU A 2 -0.05 -27.80 -11.17
N PHE A 3 -0.27 -26.54 -11.56
CA PHE A 3 -0.34 -25.44 -10.61
C PHE A 3 -1.71 -25.42 -9.96
N ILE A 4 -1.76 -25.53 -8.63
CA ILE A 4 -3.03 -25.44 -7.89
C ILE A 4 -3.50 -23.99 -7.91
N ARG A 5 -4.77 -23.79 -8.26
CA ARG A 5 -5.43 -22.48 -8.26
C ARG A 5 -6.64 -22.51 -7.35
N ARG A 6 -6.88 -21.39 -6.67
CA ARG A 6 -8.00 -21.24 -5.75
C ARG A 6 -8.67 -19.88 -5.91
N ASP A 7 -9.93 -19.85 -5.54
CA ASP A 7 -10.64 -18.59 -5.32
C ASP A 7 -10.45 -18.17 -3.86
N VAL A 8 -10.49 -16.88 -3.58
CA VAL A 8 -10.25 -16.32 -2.25
C VAL A 8 -11.41 -15.42 -1.87
N ALA A 9 -12.03 -15.73 -0.73
CA ALA A 9 -12.96 -14.85 -0.03
C ALA A 9 -12.25 -14.21 1.17
N TYR A 10 -12.32 -12.89 1.27
CA TYR A 10 -11.61 -12.07 2.24
C TYR A 10 -12.43 -10.81 2.54
N GLY A 11 -11.84 -9.86 3.26
CA GLY A 11 -12.56 -8.69 3.78
C GLY A 11 -13.40 -9.05 5.00
N THR A 12 -14.26 -8.14 5.39
CA THR A 12 -15.09 -8.24 6.59
C THR A 12 -16.48 -8.80 6.28
N SER A 13 -17.25 -9.06 7.32
CA SER A 13 -18.69 -9.36 7.21
C SER A 13 -19.50 -8.20 6.61
N TYR A 14 -19.06 -6.95 6.81
CA TYR A 14 -19.71 -5.75 6.27
C TYR A 14 -19.26 -5.41 4.83
N GLU A 15 -18.01 -5.72 4.49
CA GLU A 15 -17.42 -5.48 3.17
C GLU A 15 -16.74 -6.76 2.64
N PRO A 16 -17.54 -7.77 2.24
CA PRO A 16 -17.01 -9.04 1.75
C PRO A 16 -16.41 -8.87 0.35
N LEU A 17 -15.17 -9.33 0.17
CA LEU A 17 -14.44 -9.27 -1.09
C LEU A 17 -14.13 -10.66 -1.64
N PHE A 18 -13.97 -10.74 -2.97
CA PHE A 18 -13.70 -11.98 -3.68
C PHE A 18 -12.66 -11.80 -4.79
N ARG A 19 -11.75 -12.76 -4.93
CA ARG A 19 -10.77 -12.87 -6.03
C ARG A 19 -10.76 -14.29 -6.57
N ARG A 20 -10.65 -14.45 -7.88
CA ARG A 20 -10.72 -15.75 -8.56
C ARG A 20 -9.37 -16.18 -9.09
N ASN A 21 -9.19 -17.49 -9.22
CA ASN A 21 -8.11 -18.08 -10.02
C ASN A 21 -6.69 -17.64 -9.60
N LEU A 22 -6.46 -17.51 -8.29
CA LEU A 22 -5.17 -17.17 -7.73
C LEU A 22 -4.29 -18.41 -7.58
N LEU A 23 -2.98 -18.23 -7.79
CA LEU A 23 -1.99 -19.28 -7.54
C LEU A 23 -2.02 -19.65 -6.05
N ALA A 24 -2.08 -20.95 -5.76
CA ALA A 24 -2.15 -21.46 -4.39
C ALA A 24 -0.87 -22.14 -3.89
N THR A 25 0.05 -22.49 -4.81
CA THR A 25 1.31 -23.16 -4.49
C THR A 25 2.43 -22.59 -5.33
N LEU A 26 3.61 -22.41 -4.72
CA LEU A 26 4.82 -21.97 -5.42
C LEU A 26 5.71 -23.18 -5.75
N PRO A 27 6.22 -23.30 -6.99
CA PRO A 27 7.17 -24.37 -7.33
C PRO A 27 8.43 -24.31 -6.48
N GLY A 28 8.87 -25.47 -5.99
CA GLY A 28 10.11 -25.59 -5.22
C GLY A 28 10.02 -25.12 -3.76
N LEU A 29 8.87 -24.57 -3.33
CA LEU A 29 8.65 -24.13 -1.95
C LEU A 29 7.53 -24.95 -1.30
N SER A 30 7.74 -25.29 -0.02
CA SER A 30 6.76 -26.02 0.77
C SER A 30 6.48 -25.28 2.08
N PHE A 31 5.20 -25.01 2.31
CA PHE A 31 4.69 -24.30 3.49
C PHE A 31 4.14 -25.32 4.48
N THR A 32 5.04 -26.05 5.15
CA THR A 32 4.67 -27.18 6.03
C THR A 32 4.06 -26.75 7.36
N SER A 33 4.42 -25.58 7.87
CA SER A 33 3.90 -24.99 9.12
C SER A 33 4.06 -23.48 9.10
N LEU A 34 3.30 -22.76 9.91
CA LEU A 34 3.46 -21.29 10.05
C LEU A 34 4.80 -20.93 10.69
N ASP A 35 5.33 -21.76 11.59
CA ASP A 35 6.59 -21.51 12.30
C ASP A 35 7.83 -21.66 11.41
N ARG A 36 7.69 -22.30 10.25
CA ARG A 36 8.77 -22.45 9.26
C ARG A 36 8.51 -21.53 8.09
N ASN A 37 9.08 -20.34 8.14
CA ASN A 37 9.01 -19.38 7.04
C ASN A 37 10.09 -19.69 5.99
N PRO A 38 9.74 -20.24 4.81
CA PRO A 38 10.72 -20.53 3.76
C PRO A 38 11.27 -19.25 3.10
N PHE A 39 10.75 -18.08 3.46
CA PHE A 39 11.22 -16.79 2.99
C PHE A 39 12.17 -16.07 3.96
N ALA A 40 12.43 -16.62 5.15
CA ALA A 40 13.16 -15.90 6.21
C ALA A 40 14.56 -15.41 5.78
N ASP A 41 15.21 -16.11 4.85
CA ASP A 41 16.54 -15.74 4.36
C ASP A 41 16.53 -14.71 3.22
N PHE A 42 15.35 -14.35 2.68
CA PHE A 42 15.26 -13.34 1.63
C PHE A 42 15.61 -11.96 2.18
N LYS A 43 16.56 -11.31 1.50
CA LYS A 43 17.02 -9.97 1.86
C LYS A 43 16.14 -8.91 1.18
N MET A 44 15.83 -7.85 1.92
CA MET A 44 15.18 -6.65 1.38
C MET A 44 16.03 -5.99 0.30
N VAL A 45 17.36 -6.10 0.41
CA VAL A 45 18.34 -5.68 -0.59
C VAL A 45 19.12 -6.92 -1.04
N PRO A 46 18.71 -7.62 -2.11
CA PRO A 46 19.46 -8.74 -2.63
C PRO A 46 20.74 -8.27 -3.34
N GLU A 47 21.76 -9.15 -3.43
CA GLU A 47 23.01 -8.86 -4.15
C GLU A 47 22.81 -8.58 -5.64
N ALA A 48 21.77 -9.19 -6.22
CA ALA A 48 21.37 -8.99 -7.61
C ALA A 48 19.84 -9.00 -7.73
N ARG A 49 19.34 -8.21 -8.67
CA ARG A 49 17.93 -8.20 -9.07
C ARG A 49 17.53 -9.56 -9.63
N LEU A 50 16.33 -10.03 -9.27
CA LEU A 50 15.86 -11.39 -9.51
C LEU A 50 15.13 -11.48 -10.84
N GLN A 51 15.68 -12.25 -11.78
CA GLN A 51 15.08 -12.45 -13.09
C GLN A 51 13.69 -13.10 -13.02
N LYS A 52 12.84 -12.78 -13.99
CA LYS A 52 11.50 -13.33 -14.08
C LYS A 52 11.56 -14.83 -14.38
N PRO A 53 11.04 -15.71 -13.51
CA PRO A 53 11.06 -17.14 -13.80
C PRO A 53 10.11 -17.44 -14.97
N GLU A 54 10.51 -18.34 -15.88
CA GLU A 54 9.79 -18.64 -17.13
C GLU A 54 8.31 -18.97 -16.90
N PHE A 55 8.01 -19.71 -15.82
CA PHE A 55 6.66 -20.16 -15.50
C PHE A 55 5.72 -19.03 -15.07
N LYS A 56 6.24 -17.88 -14.64
CA LYS A 56 5.46 -16.74 -14.13
C LYS A 56 4.52 -16.08 -15.13
N SER A 57 4.79 -16.23 -16.43
CA SER A 57 3.89 -15.75 -17.49
C SER A 57 2.49 -16.37 -17.42
N LYS A 58 2.30 -17.47 -16.68
CA LYS A 58 1.08 -18.30 -16.70
C LYS A 58 0.09 -18.01 -15.56
N PHE A 59 0.39 -17.07 -14.65
CA PHE A 59 -0.47 -16.82 -13.49
C PHE A 59 -0.30 -15.42 -12.90
N GLN A 60 -1.36 -14.99 -12.21
CA GLN A 60 -1.38 -13.76 -11.43
C GLN A 60 -0.77 -14.03 -10.06
N VAL A 61 0.20 -13.20 -9.69
CA VAL A 61 0.72 -13.15 -8.32
C VAL A 61 -0.12 -12.16 -7.50
N PRO A 62 -0.32 -12.40 -6.20
CA PRO A 62 -1.07 -11.50 -5.34
C PRO A 62 -0.38 -10.13 -5.20
N SER A 63 -1.18 -9.08 -4.97
CA SER A 63 -0.64 -7.75 -4.67
C SER A 63 -0.32 -7.58 -3.19
N VAL A 64 0.56 -6.64 -2.85
CA VAL A 64 0.88 -6.26 -1.45
C VAL A 64 -0.40 -5.92 -0.68
N THR A 65 -1.24 -5.04 -1.20
CA THR A 65 -2.53 -4.67 -0.59
C THR A 65 -3.44 -5.89 -0.37
N PHE A 66 -3.49 -6.81 -1.34
CA PHE A 66 -4.34 -7.99 -1.24
C PHE A 66 -3.83 -8.97 -0.17
N ILE A 67 -2.52 -9.20 -0.09
CA ILE A 67 -1.92 -10.02 0.98
C ILE A 67 -2.23 -9.41 2.33
N ASN A 68 -2.03 -8.09 2.48
CA ASN A 68 -2.35 -7.38 3.71
C ASN A 68 -3.82 -7.55 4.10
N GLN A 69 -4.77 -7.34 3.19
CA GLN A 69 -6.20 -7.53 3.49
C GLN A 69 -6.56 -8.98 3.86
N CYS A 70 -5.80 -9.96 3.38
CA CYS A 70 -5.98 -11.36 3.74
C CYS A 70 -5.45 -11.65 5.15
N THR A 71 -4.29 -11.09 5.53
CA THR A 71 -3.51 -11.55 6.69
C THR A 71 -3.68 -10.69 7.94
N HIS A 72 -4.11 -9.43 7.79
CA HIS A 72 -4.36 -8.54 8.93
C HIS A 72 -5.55 -9.04 9.76
N PRO A 73 -5.48 -8.88 11.10
CA PRO A 73 -6.63 -9.04 11.99
C PRO A 73 -7.77 -8.12 11.56
N LYS A 74 -9.00 -8.63 11.56
CA LYS A 74 -10.17 -7.92 11.03
C LYS A 74 -11.08 -7.37 12.12
N GLU A 75 -10.89 -7.75 13.37
CA GLU A 75 -11.80 -7.49 14.48
C GLU A 75 -12.02 -5.99 14.70
N ALA A 76 -10.94 -5.21 14.79
CA ALA A 76 -11.03 -3.76 14.98
C ALA A 76 -11.70 -3.06 13.79
N LEU A 77 -11.39 -3.50 12.56
CA LEU A 77 -12.02 -2.96 11.35
C LEU A 77 -13.51 -3.31 11.29
N GLU A 78 -13.88 -4.53 11.67
CA GLU A 78 -15.28 -4.97 11.73
C GLU A 78 -16.08 -4.20 12.78
N ASP A 79 -15.50 -4.00 13.96
CA ASP A 79 -16.11 -3.21 15.03
C ASP A 79 -16.32 -1.75 14.59
N TRP A 80 -15.31 -1.15 13.96
CA TRP A 80 -15.41 0.20 13.43
C TRP A 80 -16.46 0.30 12.32
N GLN A 81 -16.48 -0.63 11.36
CA GLN A 81 -17.48 -0.67 10.29
C GLN A 81 -18.90 -0.84 10.85
N ARG A 82 -19.09 -1.69 11.86
CA ARG A 82 -20.37 -1.86 12.55
C ARG A 82 -20.84 -0.54 13.15
N LEU A 83 -19.98 0.14 13.91
CA LEU A 83 -20.30 1.41 14.56
C LEU A 83 -20.65 2.49 13.53
N LYS A 84 -19.83 2.62 12.47
CA LYS A 84 -20.08 3.59 11.40
C LYS A 84 -21.36 3.31 10.62
N LYS A 85 -21.67 2.04 10.36
CA LYS A 85 -22.92 1.66 9.69
C LYS A 85 -24.15 1.90 10.57
N ASN A 86 -24.03 1.71 11.89
CA ASN A 86 -25.10 2.07 12.84
C ASN A 86 -25.31 3.59 12.92
N GLU A 87 -24.25 4.38 12.80
CA GLU A 87 -24.30 5.85 12.79
C GLU A 87 -24.92 6.40 11.49
N MET A 88 -24.48 5.89 10.33
CA MET A 88 -24.79 6.48 9.02
C MET A 88 -25.89 5.76 8.24
N GLY A 89 -26.29 4.55 8.66
CA GLY A 89 -27.24 3.70 7.94
C GLY A 89 -26.80 3.45 6.50
N ASP A 90 -27.74 3.62 5.56
CA ASP A 90 -27.51 3.43 4.12
C ASP A 90 -26.50 4.42 3.51
N GLY A 91 -26.15 5.48 4.24
CA GLY A 91 -25.14 6.46 3.82
C GLY A 91 -23.70 5.94 3.87
N PHE A 92 -23.43 4.84 4.59
CA PHE A 92 -22.07 4.32 4.78
C PHE A 92 -21.35 4.01 3.46
N ASP A 93 -22.01 3.33 2.53
CA ASP A 93 -21.39 2.92 1.26
C ASP A 93 -21.01 4.14 0.40
N GLN A 94 -21.86 5.18 0.41
CA GLN A 94 -21.59 6.42 -0.31
C GLN A 94 -20.44 7.18 0.34
N TRP A 95 -20.46 7.29 1.67
CA TRP A 95 -19.38 7.91 2.43
C TRP A 95 -18.03 7.22 2.21
N ASN A 96 -17.98 5.88 2.21
CA ASN A 96 -16.74 5.13 1.98
C ASN A 96 -16.21 5.36 0.54
N ARG A 97 -17.11 5.37 -0.46
CA ARG A 97 -16.75 5.75 -1.84
C ARG A 97 -16.19 7.16 -1.93
N ASP A 98 -16.80 8.11 -1.24
CA ASP A 98 -16.35 9.49 -1.28
C ASP A 98 -14.99 9.67 -0.59
N ARG A 99 -14.73 8.95 0.50
CA ARG A 99 -13.41 8.91 1.15
C ARG A 99 -12.33 8.35 0.24
N PHE A 100 -12.63 7.25 -0.46
CA PHE A 100 -11.73 6.71 -1.48
C PHE A 100 -11.47 7.71 -2.62
N ASN A 101 -12.50 8.44 -3.05
CA ASN A 101 -12.37 9.47 -4.08
C ASN A 101 -11.49 10.64 -3.65
N VAL A 102 -11.52 11.04 -2.37
CA VAL A 102 -10.61 12.07 -1.83
C VAL A 102 -9.17 11.60 -1.99
N GLY A 103 -8.81 10.43 -1.44
CA GLY A 103 -7.46 9.89 -1.55
C GLY A 103 -7.00 9.73 -3.00
N SER A 104 -7.82 9.09 -3.84
CA SER A 104 -7.49 8.87 -5.25
C SER A 104 -7.23 10.18 -6.03
N ARG A 105 -7.99 11.24 -5.74
CA ARG A 105 -7.82 12.54 -6.39
C ARG A 105 -6.59 13.26 -5.86
N THR A 106 -6.37 13.26 -4.54
CA THR A 106 -5.18 13.85 -3.94
C THR A 106 -3.90 13.23 -4.52
N HIS A 107 -3.80 11.90 -4.62
CA HIS A 107 -2.64 11.23 -5.21
C HIS A 107 -2.44 11.64 -6.67
N LYS A 108 -3.53 11.71 -7.45
CA LYS A 108 -3.47 12.13 -8.86
C LYS A 108 -2.98 13.57 -9.04
N GLU A 109 -3.36 14.49 -8.15
CA GLU A 109 -2.86 15.87 -8.22
C GLU A 109 -1.39 15.96 -7.81
N ILE A 110 -0.95 15.19 -6.80
CA ILE A 110 0.46 15.07 -6.41
C ILE A 110 1.29 14.51 -7.58
N GLU A 111 0.83 13.44 -8.22
CA GLU A 111 1.49 12.84 -9.40
C GLU A 111 1.71 13.89 -10.50
N LYS A 112 0.68 14.68 -10.84
CA LYS A 112 0.80 15.74 -11.86
C LYS A 112 1.83 16.81 -11.47
N ILE A 113 1.86 17.22 -10.21
CA ILE A 113 2.81 18.21 -9.70
C ILE A 113 4.22 17.66 -9.81
N MET A 114 4.45 16.43 -9.37
CA MET A 114 5.75 15.79 -9.41
C MET A 114 6.25 15.54 -10.84
N ILE A 115 5.36 15.18 -11.78
CA ILE A 115 5.71 15.07 -13.21
C ILE A 115 6.21 16.42 -13.75
N LYS A 116 5.46 17.50 -13.52
CA LYS A 116 5.87 18.84 -13.95
C LYS A 116 7.17 19.29 -13.29
N PHE A 117 7.31 19.04 -11.99
CA PHE A 117 8.53 19.34 -11.25
C PHE A 117 9.72 18.57 -11.83
N TYR A 118 9.56 17.31 -12.21
CA TYR A 118 10.64 16.53 -12.81
C TYR A 118 11.03 17.05 -14.21
N GLU A 119 10.09 17.61 -14.96
CA GLU A 119 10.33 18.19 -16.30
C GLU A 119 10.99 19.57 -16.24
N ILE A 120 10.59 20.41 -15.27
CA ILE A 120 10.95 21.85 -15.22
C ILE A 120 11.99 22.14 -14.13
N GLY A 121 12.04 21.33 -13.07
CA GLY A 121 12.87 21.53 -11.89
C GLY A 121 12.24 22.47 -10.84
N ASP A 122 11.00 22.90 -11.02
CA ASP A 122 10.30 23.81 -10.11
C ASP A 122 8.77 23.60 -10.14
N ILE A 123 8.09 24.06 -9.08
CA ILE A 123 6.63 24.18 -9.00
C ILE A 123 6.27 25.66 -9.22
N GLU A 124 6.27 26.11 -10.47
CA GLU A 124 6.11 27.55 -10.80
C GLU A 124 4.75 28.14 -10.37
N GLU A 125 3.67 27.35 -10.50
CA GLU A 125 2.33 27.77 -10.12
C GLU A 125 2.24 27.94 -8.60
N THR A 126 1.57 29.00 -8.13
CA THR A 126 1.29 29.22 -6.70
C THR A 126 0.35 28.16 -6.13
N ASP A 127 0.32 28.03 -4.80
CA ASP A 127 -0.57 27.07 -4.14
C ASP A 127 -2.04 27.36 -4.46
N GLU A 128 -2.41 28.64 -4.48
CA GLU A 128 -3.76 29.10 -4.79
C GLU A 128 -4.16 28.76 -6.24
N GLU A 129 -3.25 28.91 -7.21
CA GLU A 129 -3.50 28.54 -8.61
C GLU A 129 -3.69 27.03 -8.77
N ILE A 130 -2.83 26.23 -8.12
CA ILE A 130 -2.93 24.77 -8.13
C ILE A 130 -4.25 24.32 -7.50
N ILE A 131 -4.64 24.92 -6.38
CA ILE A 131 -5.89 24.57 -5.69
C ILE A 131 -7.10 24.99 -6.55
N ALA A 132 -7.10 26.21 -7.12
CA ALA A 132 -8.24 26.75 -7.85
C ALA A 132 -8.62 25.94 -9.10
N ARG A 133 -7.69 25.23 -9.73
CA ARG A 133 -7.96 24.39 -10.92
C ARG A 133 -8.49 23.00 -10.61
N ILE A 134 -8.39 22.55 -9.36
CA ILE A 134 -8.82 21.20 -8.98
C ILE A 134 -10.34 21.15 -9.06
N THR A 135 -10.88 20.04 -9.56
CA THR A 135 -12.33 19.82 -9.63
C THR A 135 -12.67 18.43 -9.12
N ALA A 136 -13.78 18.31 -8.40
CA ALA A 136 -14.27 17.09 -7.79
C ALA A 136 -15.77 16.88 -8.06
N PRO A 137 -16.30 15.65 -7.91
CA PRO A 137 -17.68 15.32 -8.28
C PRO A 137 -18.73 16.00 -7.41
N ASN A 138 -18.36 16.42 -6.19
CA ASN A 138 -19.23 17.12 -5.27
C ASN A 138 -18.40 18.04 -4.35
N GLN A 139 -19.09 18.96 -3.67
CA GLN A 139 -18.47 19.98 -2.81
C GLN A 139 -17.69 19.36 -1.64
N MET A 140 -18.18 18.28 -1.04
CA MET A 140 -17.50 17.64 0.10
C MET A 140 -16.13 17.08 -0.31
N ILE A 141 -16.06 16.37 -1.45
CA ILE A 141 -14.80 15.87 -2.01
C ILE A 141 -13.91 17.04 -2.41
N GLN A 142 -14.49 18.08 -3.02
CA GLN A 142 -13.76 19.30 -3.41
C GLN A 142 -13.04 19.92 -2.22
N ASP A 143 -13.77 20.16 -1.12
CA ASP A 143 -13.23 20.80 0.07
C ASP A 143 -12.16 19.93 0.73
N SER A 144 -12.38 18.61 0.80
CA SER A 144 -11.42 17.68 1.38
C SER A 144 -10.12 17.62 0.56
N VAL A 145 -10.22 17.53 -0.78
CA VAL A 145 -9.04 17.55 -1.66
C VAL A 145 -8.31 18.90 -1.55
N HIS A 146 -9.03 20.02 -1.50
CA HIS A 146 -8.41 21.34 -1.28
C HIS A 146 -7.65 21.40 0.04
N SER A 147 -8.21 20.88 1.13
CA SER A 147 -7.51 20.81 2.42
C SER A 147 -6.27 19.93 2.34
N CYS A 148 -6.37 18.75 1.73
CA CYS A 148 -5.21 17.89 1.47
C CYS A 148 -4.12 18.62 0.67
N MET A 149 -4.48 19.35 -0.38
CA MET A 149 -3.51 20.09 -1.18
C MET A 149 -2.86 21.22 -0.38
N ARG A 150 -3.61 21.96 0.43
CA ARG A 150 -3.02 22.96 1.36
C ARG A 150 -2.07 22.34 2.37
N SER A 151 -2.31 21.10 2.77
CA SER A 151 -1.43 20.36 3.68
C SER A 151 -0.11 19.98 3.00
N ILE A 152 -0.14 19.44 1.78
CA ILE A 152 1.03 18.86 1.10
C ILE A 152 1.83 19.84 0.24
N LEU A 153 1.23 20.89 -0.31
CA LEU A 153 1.92 21.81 -1.23
C LEU A 153 3.13 22.52 -0.60
N PRO A 154 3.03 23.11 0.62
CA PRO A 154 4.19 23.71 1.27
C PRO A 154 5.30 22.68 1.54
N PHE A 155 4.92 21.45 1.89
CA PHE A 155 5.87 20.36 2.11
C PHE A 155 6.60 20.00 0.81
N LEU A 156 5.90 19.88 -0.32
CA LEU A 156 6.54 19.57 -1.61
C LEU A 156 7.48 20.70 -2.03
N ARG A 157 7.13 21.97 -1.83
CA ARG A 157 8.03 23.09 -2.15
C ARG A 157 9.29 23.10 -1.31
N ASP A 158 9.19 22.77 -0.03
CA ASP A 158 10.31 22.76 0.90
C ASP A 158 11.20 21.52 0.75
N LYS A 159 10.58 20.35 0.52
CA LYS A 159 11.28 19.06 0.57
C LYS A 159 11.51 18.42 -0.78
N LEU A 160 10.68 18.62 -1.80
CA LEU A 160 10.84 17.86 -3.04
C LEU A 160 12.14 18.24 -3.76
N GLY A 161 13.07 17.29 -3.83
CA GLY A 161 14.34 17.44 -4.51
C GLY A 161 14.33 16.75 -5.87
N TYR A 162 15.00 17.34 -6.85
CA TYR A 162 15.24 16.69 -8.14
C TYR A 162 16.18 15.48 -7.95
N HIS A 163 15.83 14.34 -8.54
CA HIS A 163 16.68 13.15 -8.59
C HIS A 163 16.39 12.33 -9.85
N LEU A 164 17.43 11.85 -10.55
CA LEU A 164 17.28 11.13 -11.84
C LEU A 164 16.50 9.80 -11.71
N ASP A 165 16.56 9.19 -10.53
CA ASP A 165 15.83 7.96 -10.20
C ASP A 165 14.38 8.17 -9.75
N THR A 166 13.86 9.40 -9.90
CA THR A 166 12.46 9.67 -9.55
C THR A 166 11.53 8.78 -10.40
N ARG A 167 10.62 8.07 -9.75
CA ARG A 167 9.61 7.21 -10.40
C ARG A 167 8.27 7.43 -9.71
N MET A 168 7.18 7.44 -10.47
CA MET A 168 5.83 7.64 -9.92
C MET A 168 4.88 6.59 -10.49
N GLU A 169 4.01 6.07 -9.63
CA GLU A 169 2.89 5.20 -9.98
C GLU A 169 3.30 3.99 -10.83
N LYS A 170 4.48 3.42 -10.54
CA LYS A 170 5.02 2.28 -11.28
C LYS A 170 4.62 0.97 -10.64
N ASN A 171 4.38 -0.01 -11.49
CA ASN A 171 4.20 -1.39 -11.06
C ASN A 171 5.57 -1.98 -10.70
N VAL A 172 5.58 -2.79 -9.65
CA VAL A 172 6.76 -3.51 -9.19
C VAL A 172 6.42 -4.97 -8.93
N VAL A 173 7.40 -5.85 -9.10
CA VAL A 173 7.24 -7.27 -8.85
C VAL A 173 8.46 -7.90 -8.17
N HIS A 174 8.22 -8.59 -7.05
CA HIS A 174 9.26 -9.42 -6.45
C HIS A 174 9.23 -10.82 -7.09
N ASN A 175 10.21 -11.13 -7.94
CA ASN A 175 10.21 -12.40 -8.68
C ASN A 175 10.47 -13.63 -7.78
N GLY A 176 11.32 -13.52 -6.76
CA GLY A 176 11.58 -14.62 -5.81
C GLY A 176 10.51 -14.86 -4.75
N LEU A 177 9.77 -13.82 -4.34
CA LEU A 177 8.72 -13.89 -3.31
C LEU A 177 7.29 -13.90 -3.87
N PHE A 178 7.16 -13.79 -5.19
CA PHE A 178 5.91 -13.95 -5.92
C PHE A 178 4.76 -13.03 -5.44
N TYR A 179 5.04 -11.75 -5.27
CA TYR A 179 4.01 -10.72 -5.11
C TYR A 179 4.29 -9.53 -6.03
N ASN A 180 3.30 -8.66 -6.21
CA ASN A 180 3.39 -7.43 -6.98
C ASN A 180 2.75 -6.24 -6.25
N GLY A 181 2.84 -5.07 -6.86
CA GLY A 181 1.93 -3.97 -6.56
C GLY A 181 2.30 -2.72 -7.32
N ARG A 182 1.74 -1.60 -6.89
CA ARG A 182 2.00 -0.27 -7.44
C ARG A 182 2.34 0.64 -6.27
N PHE A 183 3.51 1.26 -6.32
CA PHE A 183 3.92 2.22 -5.32
C PHE A 183 3.62 3.63 -5.80
N ASP A 184 3.47 4.57 -4.86
CA ASP A 184 3.13 5.95 -5.16
C ASP A 184 4.30 6.69 -5.80
N ALA A 185 5.44 6.82 -5.09
CA ALA A 185 6.63 7.47 -5.64
C ALA A 185 7.96 6.93 -5.09
N ILE A 186 9.00 7.02 -5.91
CA ILE A 186 10.39 7.08 -5.49
C ILE A 186 10.83 8.52 -5.79
N CYS A 187 11.27 9.26 -4.79
CA CYS A 187 11.74 10.64 -4.96
C CYS A 187 12.74 11.03 -3.88
N SER A 188 13.44 12.15 -4.10
CA SER A 188 14.31 12.74 -3.08
C SER A 188 13.54 13.75 -2.24
N LEU A 189 13.66 13.68 -0.92
CA LEU A 189 13.01 14.61 0.01
C LEU A 189 14.05 15.28 0.94
N GLY A 190 14.32 16.56 0.69
CA GLY A 190 15.24 17.39 1.48
C GLY A 190 16.64 16.79 1.55
N ASP A 191 17.25 16.89 2.72
CA ASP A 191 18.58 16.33 3.00
C ASP A 191 18.57 14.80 3.18
N GLU A 192 17.39 14.16 3.22
CA GLU A 192 17.28 12.71 3.41
C GLU A 192 17.65 11.92 2.16
N GLY A 193 17.58 12.53 0.98
CA GLY A 193 17.90 11.89 -0.29
C GLY A 193 16.79 10.98 -0.82
N LEU A 194 17.17 10.07 -1.74
CA LEU A 194 16.27 9.19 -2.47
C LEU A 194 15.60 8.15 -1.56
N MET A 195 14.28 8.05 -1.63
CA MET A 195 13.49 7.10 -0.84
C MET A 195 12.21 6.67 -1.56
N LEU A 196 11.62 5.58 -1.11
CA LEU A 196 10.23 5.22 -1.45
C LEU A 196 9.28 6.07 -0.60
N VAL A 197 8.25 6.66 -1.19
CA VAL A 197 7.24 7.46 -0.50
C VAL A 197 5.85 6.90 -0.77
N ASP A 198 5.03 6.84 0.28
CA ASP A 198 3.61 6.51 0.23
C ASP A 198 2.81 7.69 0.80
N TRP A 199 1.88 8.23 0.01
CA TRP A 199 1.08 9.39 0.39
C TRP A 199 -0.15 8.93 1.19
N LYS A 200 -0.44 9.57 2.32
CA LYS A 200 -1.53 9.15 3.22
C LYS A 200 -2.45 10.29 3.57
N THR A 201 -3.66 10.29 3.02
CA THR A 201 -4.71 11.23 3.45
C THR A 201 -5.25 10.85 4.83
N VAL A 202 -5.23 11.81 5.76
CA VAL A 202 -5.72 11.67 7.13
C VAL A 202 -6.95 12.55 7.29
N SER A 203 -8.10 11.90 7.51
CA SER A 203 -9.36 12.62 7.72
C SER A 203 -9.38 13.35 9.08
N PRO A 204 -10.26 14.33 9.28
CA PRO A 204 -10.36 15.06 10.54
C PRO A 204 -10.67 14.14 11.72
N GLU A 205 -11.49 13.09 11.51
CA GLU A 205 -11.81 12.13 12.57
C GLU A 205 -10.60 11.29 12.98
N ALA A 206 -9.83 10.80 11.99
CA ALA A 206 -8.60 10.03 12.23
C ALA A 206 -7.51 10.88 12.87
N SER A 207 -7.45 12.16 12.50
CA SER A 207 -6.59 13.15 13.14
C SER A 207 -6.88 13.31 14.63
N GLN A 208 -8.15 13.52 15.00
CA GLN A 208 -8.56 13.78 16.38
C GLN A 208 -8.41 12.56 17.29
N ALA A 209 -8.61 11.36 16.74
CA ALA A 209 -8.37 10.12 17.47
C ALA A 209 -6.88 9.87 17.77
N GLY A 210 -5.98 10.68 17.21
CA GLY A 210 -4.60 10.30 16.99
C GLY A 210 -4.55 9.29 15.84
N VAL A 211 -3.63 9.50 14.91
CA VAL A 211 -3.33 8.46 13.93
C VAL A 211 -2.82 7.26 14.74
N ASP A 212 -3.66 6.23 14.86
CA ASP A 212 -3.37 5.07 15.70
C ASP A 212 -2.07 4.42 15.23
N ASP A 213 -1.17 4.10 16.17
CA ASP A 213 0.00 3.27 15.90
C ASP A 213 -0.42 1.98 15.17
N ALA A 214 -1.58 1.40 15.50
CA ALA A 214 -2.17 0.22 14.81
C ALA A 214 -2.44 0.44 13.32
N ALA A 215 -2.89 1.63 12.91
CA ALA A 215 -3.09 1.98 11.50
C ALA A 215 -1.74 2.16 10.79
N MET A 216 -0.76 2.77 11.47
CA MET A 216 0.60 2.92 10.97
C MET A 216 1.34 1.57 10.83
N TYR A 217 1.08 0.60 11.72
CA TYR A 217 1.68 -0.75 11.66
C TYR A 217 1.39 -1.47 10.34
N GLY A 218 0.20 -1.30 9.76
CA GLY A 218 -0.12 -1.87 8.45
C GLY A 218 0.70 -1.27 7.30
N TYR A 219 0.86 0.06 7.31
CA TYR A 219 1.56 0.81 6.26
C TYR A 219 3.06 0.55 6.24
N ARG A 220 3.69 0.44 7.43
CA ARG A 220 5.12 0.17 7.58
C ARG A 220 5.58 -1.10 6.87
N SER A 221 4.89 -2.22 7.09
CA SER A 221 5.19 -3.48 6.41
C SER A 221 4.89 -3.44 4.90
N GLN A 222 3.92 -2.62 4.47
CA GLN A 222 3.62 -2.41 3.06
C GLN A 222 4.74 -1.64 2.34
N LEU A 223 5.26 -0.57 2.95
CA LEU A 223 6.41 0.16 2.46
C LEU A 223 7.64 -0.76 2.34
N ALA A 224 7.94 -1.54 3.39
CA ALA A 224 9.04 -2.51 3.34
C ALA A 224 8.86 -3.55 2.22
N ALA A 225 7.63 -4.03 2.00
CA ALA A 225 7.32 -4.94 0.88
C ALA A 225 7.64 -4.31 -0.48
N TYR A 226 7.31 -3.02 -0.67
CA TYR A 226 7.62 -2.31 -1.91
C TYR A 226 9.11 -2.04 -2.06
N VAL A 227 9.83 -1.63 -1.01
CA VAL A 227 11.29 -1.48 -1.03
C VAL A 227 11.95 -2.79 -1.46
N GLY A 228 11.59 -3.91 -0.82
CA GLY A 228 12.12 -5.22 -1.18
C GLY A 228 11.78 -5.64 -2.61
N ALA A 229 10.59 -5.30 -3.09
CA ALA A 229 10.20 -5.59 -4.47
C ALA A 229 11.01 -4.74 -5.47
N ILE A 230 11.19 -3.44 -5.23
CA ILE A 230 11.94 -2.52 -6.10
C ILE A 230 13.40 -2.99 -6.22
N ASN A 231 14.03 -3.29 -5.08
CA ASN A 231 15.42 -3.73 -5.03
C ASN A 231 15.63 -5.12 -5.67
N ALA A 232 14.58 -5.94 -5.76
CA ALA A 232 14.62 -7.26 -6.39
C ALA A 232 14.13 -7.28 -7.84
N ASP A 233 13.51 -6.22 -8.35
CA ASP A 233 12.87 -6.22 -9.67
C ASP A 233 13.85 -5.74 -10.76
N PRO A 234 14.13 -6.54 -11.81
CA PRO A 234 15.00 -6.15 -12.92
C PRO A 234 14.48 -4.96 -13.73
N ASN A 235 13.18 -4.62 -13.66
CA ASN A 235 12.67 -3.41 -14.32
C ASN A 235 13.17 -2.11 -13.67
N PHE A 236 13.80 -2.20 -12.51
CA PHE A 236 14.38 -1.07 -11.79
C PHE A 236 15.91 -1.10 -11.79
N GLU A 237 16.55 -2.14 -12.37
CA GLU A 237 17.62 -1.92 -13.34
C GLU A 237 18.61 -0.77 -13.16
N ASP A 238 18.11 0.35 -13.63
CA ASP A 238 18.72 1.62 -13.93
C ASP A 238 18.76 2.58 -12.73
N ILE A 239 18.07 2.26 -11.64
CA ILE A 239 18.03 3.10 -10.43
C ILE A 239 18.87 2.53 -9.29
N GLU A 240 19.28 3.43 -8.40
CA GLU A 240 19.96 3.11 -7.15
C GLU A 240 19.13 2.20 -6.24
N VAL A 241 19.83 1.52 -5.33
CA VAL A 241 19.19 0.69 -4.30
C VAL A 241 18.45 1.59 -3.31
N ILE A 242 17.15 1.34 -3.14
CA ILE A 242 16.32 2.07 -2.19
C ILE A 242 16.55 1.51 -0.78
N LYS A 243 16.99 2.39 0.14
CA LYS A 243 17.30 2.02 1.54
C LYS A 243 16.45 2.75 2.57
N LYS A 244 15.69 3.75 2.14
CA LYS A 244 14.82 4.58 2.96
C LYS A 244 13.40 4.50 2.42
N ALA A 245 12.44 4.61 3.31
CA ALA A 245 11.04 4.76 2.97
C ALA A 245 10.36 5.80 3.87
N ALA A 246 9.32 6.45 3.40
CA ALA A 246 8.54 7.37 4.22
C ALA A 246 7.04 7.28 3.94
N ASP A 247 6.26 7.39 5.01
CA ASP A 247 4.86 7.79 4.90
C ASP A 247 4.81 9.32 4.98
N VAL A 248 4.09 9.96 4.06
CA VAL A 248 3.81 11.40 4.14
C VAL A 248 2.32 11.60 4.41
N MET A 249 2.05 12.04 5.63
CA MET A 249 0.71 12.23 6.20
C MET A 249 0.15 13.57 5.76
N ILE A 250 -0.95 13.55 5.05
CA ILE A 250 -1.61 14.69 4.41
C ILE A 250 -2.93 14.93 5.13
N TYR A 251 -3.06 16.05 5.83
CA TYR A 251 -4.18 16.27 6.75
C TYR A 251 -5.31 17.08 6.11
N GLU A 252 -6.53 16.58 6.23
CA GLU A 252 -7.75 17.30 5.81
C GLU A 252 -8.14 18.43 6.79
N ASP A 253 -7.55 18.47 7.99
CA ASP A 253 -7.86 19.43 9.05
C ASP A 253 -7.05 20.75 8.96
N GLY A 254 -6.27 20.92 7.89
CA GLY A 254 -5.49 22.13 7.63
C GLY A 254 -4.09 22.14 8.26
N ARG A 255 -3.66 21.07 8.94
CA ARG A 255 -2.27 20.94 9.38
C ARG A 255 -1.32 20.73 8.20
N PRO A 256 -0.07 21.23 8.28
CA PRO A 256 0.98 20.89 7.31
C PRO A 256 1.21 19.39 7.24
N ALA A 257 1.59 18.89 6.06
CA ALA A 257 1.93 17.48 5.90
C ALA A 257 3.13 17.09 6.76
N GLN A 258 3.12 15.86 7.27
CA GLN A 258 4.16 15.34 8.15
C GLN A 258 4.78 14.08 7.55
N MET A 259 6.11 14.03 7.51
CA MET A 259 6.87 12.86 7.08
C MET A 259 7.21 11.97 8.28
N VAL A 260 7.02 10.66 8.11
CA VAL A 260 7.53 9.62 9.01
C VAL A 260 8.53 8.77 8.21
N LEU A 261 9.81 8.91 8.55
CA LEU A 261 10.93 8.25 7.85
C LEU A 261 11.23 6.89 8.50
N TYR A 262 11.55 5.90 7.67
CA TYR A 262 11.98 4.56 8.06
C TYR A 262 13.27 4.19 7.33
N GLU A 263 14.28 3.76 8.08
CA GLU A 263 15.57 3.32 7.54
C GLU A 263 16.27 2.30 8.46
N GLY A 264 17.36 1.70 7.98
CA GLY A 264 18.20 0.80 8.78
C GLY A 264 17.43 -0.36 9.41
N ASP A 265 17.67 -0.60 10.70
CA ASP A 265 17.08 -1.70 11.46
C ASP A 265 15.55 -1.60 11.58
N GLU A 266 15.00 -0.39 11.55
CA GLU A 266 13.55 -0.20 11.62
C GLU A 266 12.87 -0.69 10.33
N LEU A 267 13.38 -0.28 9.17
CA LEU A 267 12.84 -0.73 7.89
C LEU A 267 13.04 -2.25 7.70
N GLN A 268 14.17 -2.78 8.17
CA GLN A 268 14.45 -4.23 8.17
C GLN A 268 13.45 -5.00 9.05
N LYS A 269 13.11 -4.49 10.23
CA LYS A 269 12.07 -5.10 11.08
C LYS A 269 10.75 -5.21 10.34
N TYR A 270 10.31 -4.16 9.64
CA TYR A 270 9.07 -4.19 8.88
C TYR A 270 9.12 -5.11 7.66
N TRP A 271 10.31 -5.33 7.08
CA TRP A 271 10.53 -6.36 6.08
C TRP A 271 10.31 -7.76 6.64
N ASP A 272 10.87 -8.05 7.82
CA ASP A 272 10.70 -9.36 8.47
C ASP A 272 9.21 -9.61 8.80
N GLU A 273 8.50 -8.59 9.30
CA GLU A 273 7.05 -8.65 9.50
C GLU A 273 6.28 -8.88 8.19
N TRP A 274 6.71 -8.28 7.08
CA TRP A 274 6.13 -8.55 5.77
C TRP A 274 6.33 -10.01 5.34
N LEU A 275 7.52 -10.57 5.56
CA LEU A 275 7.81 -11.97 5.23
C LEU A 275 6.93 -12.93 6.05
N GLU A 276 6.61 -12.61 7.30
CA GLU A 276 5.66 -13.38 8.12
C GLU A 276 4.24 -13.33 7.54
N LYS A 277 3.77 -12.14 7.14
CA LYS A 277 2.46 -11.98 6.47
C LYS A 277 2.42 -12.77 5.17
N LEU A 278 3.48 -12.69 4.37
CA LEU A 278 3.59 -13.44 3.12
C LEU A 278 3.57 -14.96 3.36
N ASN A 279 4.30 -15.44 4.38
CA ASN A 279 4.27 -16.84 4.78
C ASN A 279 2.86 -17.29 5.20
N LYS A 280 2.17 -16.52 6.05
CA LYS A 280 0.78 -16.79 6.47
C LYS A 280 -0.15 -16.90 5.26
N TYR A 281 -0.02 -16.00 4.28
CA TYR A 281 -0.79 -16.04 3.04
C TYR A 281 -0.55 -17.35 2.25
N TRP A 282 0.70 -17.65 1.92
CA TRP A 282 1.03 -18.82 1.11
C TRP A 282 0.74 -20.15 1.83
N TRP A 283 0.98 -20.21 3.13
CA TRP A 283 0.60 -21.36 3.96
C TRP A 283 -0.91 -21.61 3.90
N THR A 284 -1.72 -20.55 4.07
CA THR A 284 -3.18 -20.66 4.02
C THR A 284 -3.68 -21.10 2.65
N MET A 285 -3.10 -20.54 1.58
CA MET A 285 -3.43 -20.91 0.20
C MET A 285 -3.09 -22.36 -0.13
N GLY A 286 -1.89 -22.81 0.25
CA GLY A 286 -1.39 -24.14 -0.04
C GLY A 286 -2.09 -25.25 0.75
N ASN A 287 -2.42 -24.98 2.02
CA ASN A 287 -2.96 -25.97 2.95
C ASN A 287 -4.50 -26.00 3.03
N SER A 288 -5.20 -25.09 2.36
CA SER A 288 -6.67 -25.14 2.29
C SER A 288 -7.16 -26.41 1.60
N ARG A 289 -8.18 -27.07 2.14
CA ARG A 289 -8.87 -28.19 1.46
C ARG A 289 -9.96 -27.72 0.49
N SER A 290 -10.39 -26.48 0.62
CA SER A 290 -11.52 -25.91 -0.13
C SER A 290 -11.07 -25.18 -1.39
N ARG A 291 -11.82 -25.33 -2.49
CA ARG A 291 -11.59 -24.54 -3.73
C ARG A 291 -11.64 -23.03 -3.48
N VAL A 292 -12.49 -22.61 -2.54
CA VAL A 292 -12.56 -21.24 -2.03
C VAL A 292 -11.83 -21.18 -0.69
N VAL A 293 -10.72 -20.45 -0.63
CA VAL A 293 -9.98 -20.15 0.61
C VAL A 293 -10.68 -19.00 1.32
N GLN A 294 -10.91 -19.17 2.63
CA GLN A 294 -11.49 -18.13 3.48
C GLN A 294 -10.37 -17.52 4.31
N PHE A 295 -10.10 -16.23 4.11
CA PHE A 295 -9.25 -15.42 4.98
C PHE A 295 -10.13 -14.60 5.95
N ARG A 296 -11.02 -15.29 6.66
CA ARG A 296 -11.95 -14.71 7.64
C ARG A 296 -11.71 -15.34 9.00
N ASP A 297 -11.72 -14.54 10.05
CA ASP A 297 -11.40 -15.00 11.41
C ASP A 297 -12.55 -15.79 12.09
N SER A 298 -13.68 -16.04 11.41
CA SER A 298 -14.65 -17.06 11.84
C SER A 298 -15.65 -17.52 10.76
N PRO A 299 -16.13 -18.79 10.83
CA PRO A 299 -17.32 -19.20 10.09
C PRO A 299 -18.55 -18.48 10.65
N PHE A 300 -19.48 -18.09 9.77
CA PHE A 300 -20.77 -17.52 10.15
C PHE A 300 -21.40 -18.31 11.32
N LYS A 301 -21.61 -17.68 12.48
CA LYS A 301 -22.74 -18.08 13.32
C LYS A 301 -23.97 -17.77 12.50
N LYS A 302 -24.64 -18.80 11.97
CA LYS A 302 -25.99 -18.66 11.44
C LYS A 302 -26.81 -17.98 12.54
N SER A 303 -27.37 -16.81 12.24
CA SER A 303 -28.46 -16.28 13.06
C SER A 303 -29.59 -17.31 13.01
N THR A 304 -29.82 -17.98 14.13
CA THR A 304 -31.10 -18.62 14.44
C THR A 304 -32.18 -17.57 14.53
#